data_AF-A0A1Q6QWN2-F1
#
_entry.id   AF-A0A1Q6QWN2-F1
#
_cell.length_a   1.000
_cell.length_b   1.000
_cell.length_c   1.000
_cell.angle_alpha   90.00
_cell.angle_beta   90.00
_cell.angle_gamma   90.00
#
_symmetry.space_group_name_H-M   'P 1'
#
loop_
_entity.id
_entity.type
_entity.pdbx_description
1 polymer ?
#
loop_
_entity_poly.entity_id
_entity_poly.type
_entity_poly.pdbx_seq_one_letter_code
_entity_poly.pdbx_strand_id
1 'polypeptide(L)'
;MEDERQINWLSLFIKIIIIFIFAIILIWLVSKIINSSKPSETFKNNINNMEEVAVSYFKEIDLPQEKGKSTKITLEEMIEKKLIVSINENKKSTCDVKKSYSKITRNKKDYKVETTLVCGKEKDTITRKFSFKDCKNCNTKTETKDNTKDNTNKNTNKDTTSTNTSTNTTKTTYYEYVKETTTYSKWAKGNKTGDNIENKYEYYSTATEEYYTLGAVSKNSTSASYTIKLDKVPNKDYYFTIVKEVEFLSNNEKEFLSSNNTSISKGTKINKLPDSIKNYSLTEDNFTYKLSPYYRKGSFYIDVTLNDINTTISSYNNVYFVPLKVTVKFMSPKITEEKPSGDYDTITYYRYVEKNKEIKWSTETSLEGYTKTGNTKTE
;
A
#
# COMPACT_ATOMS: atom_id res chain seq x y z
N MET A 1 -9.69 -85.81 -3.21
CA MET A 1 -9.64 -85.11 -4.52
C MET A 1 -9.85 -83.66 -4.21
N GLU A 2 -8.75 -82.91 -4.11
CA GLU A 2 -8.80 -81.46 -3.96
C GLU A 2 -8.73 -80.87 -5.37
N ASP A 3 -9.81 -80.23 -5.78
CA ASP A 3 -9.87 -79.48 -7.04
C ASP A 3 -9.02 -78.21 -6.87
N GLU A 4 -7.85 -78.20 -7.52
CA GLU A 4 -7.04 -76.98 -7.65
C GLU A 4 -7.79 -75.94 -8.51
N ARG A 5 -8.30 -74.90 -7.85
CA ARG A 5 -8.85 -73.71 -8.51
C ARG A 5 -7.76 -72.99 -9.31
N GLN A 6 -7.71 -73.22 -10.62
CA GLN A 6 -6.90 -72.41 -11.53
C GLN A 6 -7.41 -70.97 -11.58
N ILE A 7 -6.60 -70.03 -11.08
CA ILE A 7 -6.88 -68.59 -11.18
C ILE A 7 -6.59 -68.13 -12.60
N ASN A 8 -7.61 -67.62 -13.29
CA ASN A 8 -7.47 -67.07 -14.64
C ASN A 8 -6.81 -65.68 -14.58
N TRP A 9 -5.48 -65.67 -14.52
CA TRP A 9 -4.63 -64.48 -14.43
C TRP A 9 -4.87 -63.45 -15.53
N LEU A 10 -5.30 -63.88 -16.72
CA LEU A 10 -5.61 -62.98 -17.84
C LEU A 10 -6.83 -62.10 -17.54
N SER A 11 -7.86 -62.68 -16.94
CA SER A 11 -9.07 -61.95 -16.53
C SER A 11 -8.77 -60.95 -15.40
N LEU A 12 -7.85 -61.31 -14.50
CA LEU A 12 -7.44 -60.46 -13.38
C LEU A 12 -6.61 -59.27 -13.86
N PHE A 13 -5.73 -59.47 -14.83
CA PHE A 13 -4.88 -58.43 -15.41
C PHE A 13 -5.69 -57.37 -16.18
N ILE A 14 -6.68 -57.80 -16.97
CA ILE A 14 -7.56 -56.89 -17.73
C ILE A 14 -8.36 -55.98 -16.77
N LYS A 15 -8.86 -56.51 -15.66
CA LYS A 15 -9.59 -55.71 -14.65
C LYS A 15 -8.73 -54.64 -14.00
N ILE A 16 -7.45 -54.96 -13.72
CA ILE A 16 -6.49 -53.99 -13.15
C ILE A 16 -6.21 -52.85 -14.14
N ILE A 17 -6.00 -53.16 -15.42
CA ILE A 17 -5.76 -52.15 -16.46
C ILE A 17 -6.94 -51.18 -16.58
N ILE A 18 -8.18 -51.67 -16.57
CA ILE A 18 -9.38 -50.83 -16.66
C ILE A 18 -9.47 -49.85 -15.48
N ILE A 19 -9.13 -50.30 -14.26
CA ILE A 19 -9.11 -49.46 -13.07
C ILE A 19 -8.06 -48.34 -13.20
N PHE A 20 -6.87 -48.67 -13.71
CA PHE A 20 -5.81 -47.66 -13.94
C PHE A 20 -6.22 -46.62 -14.99
N ILE A 21 -6.84 -47.04 -16.10
CA ILE A 21 -7.34 -46.13 -17.13
C ILE A 21 -8.41 -45.19 -16.55
N PHE A 22 -9.34 -45.73 -15.75
CA PHE A 22 -10.37 -44.93 -15.12
C PHE A 22 -9.80 -43.92 -14.12
N ALA A 23 -8.80 -44.33 -13.32
CA ALA A 23 -8.09 -43.42 -12.41
C ALA A 23 -7.35 -42.29 -13.15
N ILE A 24 -6.72 -42.58 -14.30
CA ILE A 24 -6.07 -41.56 -15.13
C ILE A 24 -7.11 -40.56 -15.69
N ILE A 25 -8.26 -41.04 -16.14
CA ILE A 25 -9.37 -40.19 -16.63
C ILE A 25 -9.90 -39.29 -15.51
N LEU A 26 -10.04 -39.81 -14.28
CA LEU A 26 -10.45 -39.01 -13.11
C LEU A 26 -9.40 -37.94 -12.76
N ILE A 27 -8.11 -38.27 -12.76
CA ILE A 27 -7.03 -37.29 -12.53
C ILE A 27 -7.05 -36.19 -13.60
N TRP A 28 -7.27 -36.55 -14.87
CA TRP A 28 -7.39 -35.62 -15.98
C TRP A 28 -8.62 -34.70 -15.87
N LEU A 29 -9.78 -35.26 -15.46
CA LEU A 29 -11.00 -34.50 -15.19
C LEU A 29 -10.84 -33.51 -14.02
N VAL A 30 -10.20 -33.91 -12.93
CA VAL A 30 -9.92 -33.04 -11.77
C VAL A 30 -8.96 -31.91 -12.19
N SER A 31 -7.98 -32.21 -13.05
CA SER A 31 -7.05 -31.21 -13.60
C SER A 31 -7.73 -30.18 -14.51
N LYS A 32 -8.84 -30.56 -15.16
CA LYS A 32 -9.67 -29.69 -16.02
C LYS A 32 -10.67 -28.83 -15.23
N ILE A 33 -11.06 -29.26 -14.03
CA ILE A 33 -11.92 -28.49 -13.11
C ILE A 33 -11.13 -27.39 -12.38
N ILE A 34 -9.81 -27.55 -12.23
CA ILE A 34 -8.89 -26.45 -11.85
C ILE A 34 -8.56 -25.63 -13.09
N ASN A 35 -9.59 -25.17 -13.80
CA ASN A 35 -9.44 -24.06 -14.72
C ASN A 35 -9.30 -22.80 -13.85
N SER A 36 -8.07 -22.43 -13.49
CA SER A 36 -7.79 -21.04 -13.15
C SER A 36 -8.05 -20.24 -14.43
N SER A 37 -9.24 -19.66 -14.55
CA SER A 37 -9.53 -18.70 -15.61
C SER A 37 -8.38 -17.68 -15.63
N LYS A 38 -7.73 -17.48 -16.78
CA LYS A 38 -6.66 -16.49 -16.92
C LYS A 38 -7.15 -15.16 -16.31
N PRO A 39 -6.34 -14.48 -15.47
CA PRO A 39 -6.76 -13.24 -14.86
C PRO A 39 -7.24 -12.24 -15.91
N SER A 40 -8.35 -11.56 -15.63
CA SER A 40 -8.90 -10.52 -16.49
C SER A 40 -7.85 -9.43 -16.75
N GLU A 41 -7.97 -8.76 -17.89
CA GLU A 41 -7.07 -7.66 -18.23
C GLU A 41 -7.14 -6.53 -17.18
N THR A 42 -8.33 -6.29 -16.63
CA THR A 42 -8.55 -5.36 -15.52
C THR A 42 -7.79 -5.79 -14.27
N PHE A 43 -7.88 -7.07 -13.89
CA PHE A 43 -7.13 -7.59 -12.75
C PHE A 43 -5.61 -7.42 -12.92
N LYS A 44 -5.09 -7.73 -14.12
CA LYS A 44 -3.67 -7.56 -14.43
C LYS A 44 -3.22 -6.10 -14.32
N ASN A 45 -4.03 -5.15 -14.80
CA ASN A 45 -3.70 -3.74 -14.64
C ASN A 45 -3.72 -3.32 -13.17
N ASN A 46 -4.69 -3.80 -12.39
CA ASN A 46 -4.81 -3.45 -10.97
C ASN A 46 -3.63 -3.96 -10.14
N ILE A 47 -3.16 -5.20 -10.35
CA ILE A 47 -2.02 -5.74 -9.61
C ILE A 47 -0.70 -5.03 -9.99
N ASN A 48 -0.52 -4.67 -11.27
CA ASN A 48 0.62 -3.87 -11.71
C ASN A 48 0.60 -2.46 -11.10
N ASN A 49 -0.56 -1.80 -11.10
CA ASN A 49 -0.70 -0.49 -10.46
C ASN A 49 -0.40 -0.58 -8.95
N MET A 50 -0.92 -1.61 -8.27
CA MET A 50 -0.61 -1.85 -6.86
C MET A 50 0.90 -2.07 -6.62
N GLU A 51 1.59 -2.77 -7.52
CA GLU A 51 3.04 -2.94 -7.43
C GLU A 51 3.78 -1.62 -7.62
N GLU A 52 3.43 -0.82 -8.62
CA GLU A 52 4.06 0.48 -8.85
C GLU A 52 3.92 1.40 -7.63
N VAL A 53 2.74 1.42 -7.01
CA VAL A 53 2.50 2.15 -5.75
C VAL A 53 3.41 1.64 -4.65
N ALA A 54 3.44 0.33 -4.46
CA ALA A 54 4.23 -0.29 -3.40
C ALA A 54 5.73 -0.01 -3.58
N VAL A 55 6.23 -0.10 -4.82
CA VAL A 55 7.62 0.21 -5.14
C VAL A 55 7.94 1.67 -4.82
N SER A 56 7.07 2.61 -5.18
CA SER A 56 7.27 4.02 -4.82
C SER A 56 7.30 4.20 -3.30
N TYR A 57 6.34 3.59 -2.59
CA TYR A 57 6.30 3.62 -1.14
C TYR A 57 7.56 3.05 -0.48
N PHE A 58 8.08 1.93 -0.98
CA PHE A 58 9.29 1.29 -0.43
C PHE A 58 10.58 2.07 -0.66
N LYS A 59 10.61 3.01 -1.62
CA LYS A 59 11.76 3.92 -1.79
C LYS A 59 11.88 4.93 -0.66
N GLU A 60 10.77 5.26 -0.01
CA GLU A 60 10.68 6.40 0.92
C GLU A 60 10.75 5.99 2.40
N ILE A 61 10.68 4.68 2.69
CA ILE A 61 10.74 4.15 4.06
C ILE A 61 12.06 3.43 4.36
N ASP A 62 12.33 3.25 5.66
CA ASP A 62 13.42 2.40 6.10
C ASP A 62 13.11 0.93 5.85
N LEU A 63 13.94 0.30 5.02
CA LEU A 63 13.84 -1.10 4.65
C LEU A 63 14.67 -2.00 5.60
N PRO A 64 14.29 -3.27 5.75
CA PRO A 64 15.01 -4.20 6.61
C PRO A 64 16.40 -4.52 6.07
N GLN A 65 17.44 -4.33 6.89
CA GLN A 65 18.83 -4.54 6.47
C GLN A 65 19.30 -5.99 6.62
N GLU A 66 18.68 -6.76 7.53
CA GLU A 66 18.99 -8.18 7.73
C GLU A 66 18.40 -9.06 6.62
N LYS A 67 19.23 -9.96 6.08
CA LYS A 67 18.81 -10.91 5.05
C LYS A 67 17.63 -11.76 5.53
N GLY A 68 16.61 -11.87 4.68
CA GLY A 68 15.40 -12.67 4.94
C GLY A 68 14.31 -11.93 5.73
N LYS A 69 14.61 -10.77 6.34
CA LYS A 69 13.57 -9.92 6.95
C LYS A 69 12.75 -9.22 5.86
N SER A 70 11.51 -8.91 6.19
CA SER A 70 10.56 -8.30 5.27
C SER A 70 9.70 -7.24 5.94
N THR A 71 9.24 -6.29 5.14
CA THR A 71 8.22 -5.29 5.48
C THR A 71 7.06 -5.45 4.50
N LYS A 72 5.83 -5.23 4.98
CA LYS A 72 4.60 -5.40 4.20
C LYS A 72 3.75 -4.13 4.27
N ILE A 73 3.05 -3.81 3.19
CA ILE A 73 1.94 -2.86 3.14
C ILE A 73 0.73 -3.53 2.47
N THR A 74 -0.42 -3.50 3.13
CA THR A 74 -1.70 -4.03 2.61
C THR A 74 -2.38 -3.03 1.68
N LEU A 75 -3.33 -3.50 0.86
CA LEU A 75 -4.16 -2.62 0.04
C LEU A 75 -5.03 -1.69 0.91
N GLU A 76 -5.52 -2.18 2.05
CA GLU A 76 -6.21 -1.37 3.06
C GLU A 76 -5.32 -0.20 3.52
N GLU A 77 -4.09 -0.49 3.93
CA GLU A 77 -3.12 0.54 4.32
C GLU A 77 -2.79 1.49 3.16
N MET A 78 -2.68 1.00 1.91
CA MET A 78 -2.47 1.89 0.75
C MET A 78 -3.65 2.85 0.55
N ILE A 79 -4.89 2.39 0.74
CA ILE A 79 -6.10 3.21 0.64
C ILE A 79 -6.16 4.22 1.79
N GLU A 80 -6.01 3.79 3.04
CA GLU A 80 -5.98 4.66 4.22
C GLU A 80 -4.87 5.70 4.13
N LYS A 81 -3.74 5.31 3.53
CA LYS A 81 -2.61 6.20 3.30
C LYS A 81 -2.80 7.11 2.09
N LYS A 82 -3.90 6.97 1.34
CA LYS A 82 -4.19 7.66 0.06
C LYS A 82 -3.11 7.44 -1.02
N LEU A 83 -2.37 6.33 -0.91
CA LEU A 83 -1.41 5.88 -1.92
C LEU A 83 -2.11 5.22 -3.11
N ILE A 84 -3.27 4.60 -2.88
CA ILE A 84 -4.16 4.12 -3.93
C ILE A 84 -5.53 4.70 -3.66
N VAL A 85 -6.19 5.16 -4.71
CA VAL A 85 -7.59 5.55 -4.64
C VAL A 85 -8.42 4.28 -4.63
N SER A 86 -9.12 4.06 -3.52
CA SER A 86 -10.14 3.02 -3.44
C SER A 86 -11.12 3.23 -4.59
N ILE A 87 -11.31 2.19 -5.42
CA ILE A 87 -12.28 2.15 -6.51
C ILE A 87 -13.74 2.12 -5.95
N ASN A 88 -13.92 2.28 -4.64
CA ASN A 88 -15.22 2.15 -3.97
C ASN A 88 -15.32 3.06 -2.74
N GLU A 89 -15.59 4.35 -2.95
CA GLU A 89 -16.39 5.09 -1.96
C GLU A 89 -17.85 4.61 -1.97
N ASN A 90 -18.31 4.05 -3.10
CA ASN A 90 -19.61 3.38 -3.24
C ASN A 90 -19.45 1.85 -3.15
N LYS A 91 -19.33 1.34 -1.92
CA LYS A 91 -19.41 -0.08 -1.48
C LYS A 91 -19.66 -1.14 -2.58
N LYS A 92 -18.59 -1.63 -3.22
CA LYS A 92 -18.40 -3.02 -3.71
C LYS A 92 -16.97 -3.19 -4.27
N SER A 93 -15.96 -3.08 -3.39
CA SER A 93 -14.62 -3.59 -3.75
C SER A 93 -14.69 -5.10 -3.79
N THR A 94 -14.53 -5.68 -4.97
CA THR A 94 -14.36 -7.13 -5.13
C THR A 94 -13.03 -7.61 -4.57
N CYS A 95 -12.08 -6.69 -4.34
CA CYS A 95 -10.75 -6.99 -3.83
C CYS A 95 -10.70 -7.00 -2.29
N ASP A 96 -10.17 -8.09 -1.74
CA ASP A 96 -9.93 -8.27 -0.31
C ASP A 96 -8.75 -7.37 0.10
N VAL A 97 -9.07 -6.24 0.72
CA VAL A 97 -8.09 -5.19 1.05
C VAL A 97 -7.07 -5.62 2.10
N LYS A 98 -7.38 -6.66 2.90
CA LYS A 98 -6.49 -7.19 3.95
C LYS A 98 -5.58 -8.31 3.43
N LYS A 99 -6.11 -9.16 2.55
CA LYS A 99 -5.34 -10.24 1.90
C LYS A 99 -4.54 -9.79 0.69
N SER A 100 -4.88 -8.64 0.11
CA SER A 100 -4.07 -8.00 -0.92
C SER A 100 -2.96 -7.18 -0.27
N TYR A 101 -1.71 -7.41 -0.66
CA TYR A 101 -0.56 -6.73 -0.06
C TYR A 101 0.63 -6.70 -1.01
N SER A 102 1.57 -5.79 -0.76
CA SER A 102 2.92 -5.87 -1.28
C SER A 102 3.92 -6.06 -0.15
N LYS A 103 4.89 -6.95 -0.34
CA LYS A 103 5.89 -7.32 0.65
C LYS A 103 7.27 -7.21 0.03
N ILE A 104 8.15 -6.44 0.65
CA ILE A 104 9.55 -6.32 0.26
C ILE A 104 10.44 -7.12 1.20
N THR A 105 11.31 -7.97 0.65
CA THR A 105 12.18 -8.88 1.41
C THR A 105 13.66 -8.67 1.04
N ARG A 106 14.54 -8.59 2.04
CA ARG A 106 15.99 -8.44 1.84
C ARG A 106 16.62 -9.73 1.33
N ASN A 107 17.08 -9.74 0.08
CA ASN A 107 17.92 -10.81 -0.45
C ASN A 107 19.40 -10.50 -0.20
N LYS A 108 20.32 -11.30 -0.78
CA LYS A 108 21.77 -11.07 -0.66
C LYS A 108 22.22 -9.77 -1.36
N LYS A 109 21.80 -9.56 -2.61
CA LYS A 109 22.30 -8.49 -3.50
C LYS A 109 21.26 -7.46 -3.93
N ASP A 110 20.00 -7.66 -3.54
CA ASP A 110 18.86 -6.78 -3.86
C ASP A 110 17.74 -6.99 -2.83
N TYR A 111 16.61 -6.34 -3.08
CA TYR A 111 15.33 -6.69 -2.48
C TYR A 111 14.43 -7.36 -3.54
N LYS A 112 13.54 -8.24 -3.07
CA LYS A 112 12.41 -8.76 -3.86
C LYS A 112 11.12 -8.17 -3.34
N VAL A 113 10.36 -7.53 -4.21
CA VAL A 113 8.99 -7.07 -3.96
C VAL A 113 8.05 -8.14 -4.50
N GLU A 114 7.15 -8.64 -3.66
CA GLU A 114 6.08 -9.57 -4.01
C GLU A 114 4.74 -8.87 -3.77
N THR A 115 4.00 -8.59 -4.85
CA THR A 115 2.68 -7.94 -4.78
C THR A 115 1.61 -8.98 -5.06
N THR A 116 0.72 -9.20 -4.10
CA THR A 116 -0.41 -10.13 -4.19
C THR A 116 -1.71 -9.34 -4.19
N LEU A 117 -2.56 -9.59 -5.18
CA LEU A 117 -3.91 -9.03 -5.26
C LEU A 117 -4.93 -10.16 -5.23
N VAL A 118 -5.99 -10.01 -4.43
CA VAL A 118 -7.06 -10.98 -4.29
C VAL A 118 -8.39 -10.26 -4.55
N CYS A 119 -9.07 -10.61 -5.64
CA CYS A 119 -10.35 -10.03 -6.04
C CYS A 119 -11.39 -11.10 -6.36
N GLY A 120 -12.26 -11.41 -5.40
CA GLY A 120 -13.24 -12.49 -5.50
C GLY A 120 -12.55 -13.84 -5.76
N LYS A 121 -12.75 -14.39 -6.96
CA LYS A 121 -12.13 -15.65 -7.41
C LYS A 121 -10.76 -15.45 -8.07
N GLU A 122 -10.41 -14.23 -8.47
CA GLU A 122 -9.13 -13.92 -9.10
C GLU A 122 -8.08 -13.65 -8.02
N LYS A 123 -6.94 -14.33 -8.11
CA LYS A 123 -5.80 -14.16 -7.22
C LYS A 123 -4.52 -14.35 -8.02
N ASP A 124 -3.58 -13.45 -7.84
CA ASP A 124 -2.26 -13.57 -8.43
C ASP A 124 -1.20 -12.88 -7.56
N THR A 125 0.06 -13.22 -7.82
CA THR A 125 1.23 -12.62 -7.20
C THR A 125 2.26 -12.31 -8.28
N ILE A 126 2.60 -11.03 -8.44
CA ILE A 126 3.71 -10.60 -9.29
C ILE A 126 4.93 -10.27 -8.44
N THR A 127 6.10 -10.34 -9.06
CA THR A 127 7.37 -10.10 -8.39
C THR A 127 8.25 -9.15 -9.17
N ARG A 128 8.90 -8.24 -8.45
CA ARG A 128 9.86 -7.29 -9.01
C ARG A 128 11.13 -7.22 -8.19
N LYS A 129 12.25 -7.08 -8.89
CA LYS A 129 13.55 -6.80 -8.28
C LYS A 129 13.66 -5.32 -7.93
N PHE A 130 14.11 -5.02 -6.73
CA PHE A 130 14.27 -3.67 -6.20
C PHE A 130 15.72 -3.44 -5.76
N SER A 131 16.34 -2.36 -6.23
CA SER A 131 17.78 -2.11 -6.06
C SER A 131 18.11 -1.52 -4.69
N PHE A 132 19.31 -1.80 -4.16
CA PHE A 132 19.82 -1.06 -2.99
C PHE A 132 20.05 0.41 -3.26
N LYS A 133 20.26 0.80 -4.52
CA LYS A 133 20.37 2.22 -4.90
C LYS A 133 19.07 2.99 -4.66
N ASP A 134 17.93 2.29 -4.77
CA ASP A 134 16.59 2.85 -4.59
C ASP A 134 16.14 2.81 -3.11
N CYS A 135 16.94 2.26 -2.21
CA CYS A 135 16.60 2.09 -0.79
C CYS A 135 17.13 3.27 0.05
N LYS A 136 16.23 3.99 0.72
CA LYS A 136 16.55 5.15 1.58
C LYS A 136 17.68 4.89 2.58
N ASN A 137 17.58 3.81 3.35
CA ASN A 137 18.50 3.48 4.44
C ASN A 137 19.55 2.40 4.09
N CYS A 138 19.77 2.13 2.80
CA CYS A 138 20.80 1.18 2.37
C CYS A 138 22.13 1.85 2.00
N ASN A 139 22.11 3.18 1.84
CA ASN A 139 23.29 3.98 1.51
C ASN A 139 23.97 4.57 2.76
N THR A 140 23.35 4.45 3.93
CA THR A 140 23.95 4.81 5.22
C THR A 140 24.92 3.72 5.65
N LYS A 141 26.22 3.98 5.50
CA LYS A 141 27.26 3.18 6.15
C LYS A 141 26.99 3.17 7.65
N THR A 142 26.58 2.02 8.17
CA THR A 142 26.56 1.78 9.61
C THR A 142 28.03 1.66 10.03
N GLU A 143 28.60 2.73 10.57
CA GLU A 143 29.79 2.60 11.42
C GLU A 143 29.35 1.94 12.71
N THR A 144 29.33 0.60 12.72
CA THR A 144 29.33 -0.15 13.98
C THR A 144 30.72 0.04 14.59
N LYS A 145 30.89 1.06 15.43
CA LYS A 145 32.02 1.10 16.38
C LYS A 145 31.74 0.06 17.46
N ASP A 146 32.07 -1.19 17.16
CA ASP A 146 32.33 -2.20 18.19
C ASP A 146 33.62 -1.79 18.91
N ASN A 147 33.49 -0.93 19.92
CA ASN A 147 34.51 -0.79 20.95
C ASN A 147 34.30 -1.92 21.96
N THR A 148 34.88 -3.08 21.67
CA THR A 148 35.11 -4.11 22.70
C THR A 148 36.60 -4.43 22.72
N LYS A 149 37.34 -3.72 23.57
CA LYS A 149 38.64 -4.13 24.11
C LYS A 149 38.88 -3.38 25.40
N ASP A 150 38.87 -4.10 26.52
CA ASP A 150 40.08 -4.39 27.29
C ASP A 150 39.72 -5.36 28.44
N ASN A 151 40.30 -6.55 28.45
CA ASN A 151 41.60 -6.92 29.01
C ASN A 151 41.58 -7.07 30.54
N THR A 152 41.72 -8.34 30.94
CA THR A 152 42.65 -8.82 31.96
C THR A 152 42.43 -8.34 33.39
N ASN A 153 41.67 -9.11 34.16
CA ASN A 153 41.80 -9.07 35.61
C ASN A 153 42.84 -10.10 36.06
N LYS A 154 44.01 -9.60 36.44
CA LYS A 154 45.12 -10.38 36.99
C LYS A 154 44.83 -10.62 38.48
N ASN A 155 44.74 -11.89 38.82
CA ASN A 155 44.59 -12.40 40.17
C ASN A 155 45.83 -12.05 41.00
N THR A 156 45.67 -11.41 42.17
CA THR A 156 46.68 -11.41 43.23
C THR A 156 46.02 -11.74 44.57
N ASN A 157 46.44 -12.89 45.10
CA ASN A 157 46.12 -13.40 46.41
C ASN A 157 46.64 -12.47 47.51
N LYS A 158 45.69 -11.98 48.31
CA LYS A 158 45.62 -12.06 49.78
C LYS A 158 46.94 -12.28 50.54
N ASP A 159 47.45 -11.20 51.14
CA ASP A 159 48.19 -11.28 52.41
C ASP A 159 47.28 -10.80 53.53
N THR A 160 47.15 -11.62 54.57
CA THR A 160 46.28 -11.37 55.72
C THR A 160 47.16 -11.13 56.93
N THR A 161 47.31 -9.87 57.33
CA THR A 161 47.86 -9.52 58.64
C THR A 161 46.71 -8.93 59.47
N SER A 162 46.28 -9.67 60.48
CA SER A 162 45.25 -9.22 61.40
C SER A 162 45.86 -8.22 62.39
N THR A 163 45.31 -7.01 62.42
CA THR A 163 45.52 -6.09 63.53
C THR A 163 44.15 -5.69 64.06
N ASN A 164 43.88 -6.12 65.29
CA ASN A 164 42.74 -5.67 66.09
C ASN A 164 42.90 -4.18 66.37
N THR A 165 42.00 -3.36 65.83
CA THR A 165 41.89 -1.96 66.23
C THR A 165 40.42 -1.53 66.22
N SER A 166 39.93 -1.18 67.41
CA SER A 166 38.91 -0.17 67.72
C SER A 166 37.78 0.03 66.71
N THR A 167 36.56 -0.37 67.08
CA THR A 167 35.31 0.03 66.43
C THR A 167 35.07 1.53 66.58
N ASN A 168 35.69 2.32 65.70
CA ASN A 168 35.16 3.62 65.29
C ASN A 168 34.31 3.37 64.05
N THR A 169 33.00 3.56 64.15
CA THR A 169 32.08 3.55 63.01
C THR A 169 32.43 4.72 62.09
N THR A 170 33.30 4.47 61.11
CA THR A 170 33.62 5.42 60.04
C THR A 170 32.41 5.54 59.13
N LYS A 171 31.70 6.64 59.33
CA LYS A 171 30.60 7.09 58.49
C LYS A 171 31.06 7.22 57.03
N THR A 172 30.45 6.45 56.13
CA THR A 172 30.77 6.42 54.70
C THR A 172 29.79 7.32 53.95
N THR A 173 30.31 8.31 53.21
CA THR A 173 29.48 9.22 52.40
C THR A 173 29.28 8.66 50.99
N TYR A 174 28.03 8.51 50.59
CA TYR A 174 27.62 8.17 49.24
C TYR A 174 27.09 9.42 48.54
N TYR A 175 27.43 9.58 47.26
CA TYR A 175 26.91 10.62 46.39
C TYR A 175 25.84 10.06 45.46
N GLU A 176 24.81 10.86 45.20
CA GLU A 176 23.75 10.51 44.24
C GLU A 176 24.19 10.84 42.81
N TYR A 177 23.98 9.88 41.92
CA TYR A 177 24.26 9.93 40.50
C TYR A 177 22.97 9.63 39.72
N VAL A 178 22.65 10.46 38.75
CA VAL A 178 21.47 10.33 37.89
C VAL A 178 21.88 10.08 36.45
N LYS A 179 21.22 9.13 35.80
CA LYS A 179 21.30 8.92 34.36
C LYS A 179 19.91 9.05 33.76
N GLU A 180 19.76 10.00 32.85
CA GLU A 180 18.54 10.17 32.07
C GLU A 180 18.73 9.52 30.70
N THR A 181 17.76 8.71 30.28
CA THR A 181 17.74 8.10 28.95
C THR A 181 16.40 8.37 28.30
N THR A 182 16.41 8.64 27.00
CA THR A 182 15.18 8.80 26.21
C THR A 182 15.05 7.61 25.28
N THR A 183 13.90 6.96 25.31
CA THR A 183 13.57 5.85 24.41
C THR A 183 12.43 6.25 23.49
N TYR A 184 12.48 5.75 22.26
CA TYR A 184 11.54 6.09 21.20
C TYR A 184 10.87 4.82 20.70
N SER A 185 9.55 4.84 20.66
CA SER A 185 8.81 3.83 19.91
C SER A 185 9.01 4.02 18.40
N LYS A 186 8.59 3.01 17.62
CA LYS A 186 8.54 3.12 16.16
C LYS A 186 7.49 4.16 15.76
N TRP A 187 7.75 4.87 14.67
CA TRP A 187 6.77 5.75 14.05
C TRP A 187 5.51 4.97 13.65
N ALA A 188 4.36 5.49 14.06
CA ALA A 188 3.04 5.04 13.64
C ALA A 188 2.38 6.17 12.83
N LYS A 189 1.64 5.83 11.77
CA LYS A 189 0.89 6.83 11.00
C LYS A 189 -0.37 7.22 11.78
N GLY A 190 -0.67 8.51 11.81
CA GLY A 190 -1.84 9.06 12.50
C GLY A 190 -1.52 10.42 13.10
N ASN A 191 -2.57 11.10 13.55
CA ASN A 191 -2.43 12.34 14.32
C ASN A 191 -2.68 12.00 15.78
N LYS A 192 -1.68 12.25 16.64
CA LYS A 192 -1.81 12.09 18.07
C LYS A 192 -1.15 13.25 18.80
N THR A 193 -1.81 13.70 19.85
CA THR A 193 -1.33 14.76 20.74
C THR A 193 -1.10 14.21 22.15
N GLY A 194 -0.09 14.75 22.84
CA GLY A 194 0.26 14.36 24.20
C GLY A 194 1.69 14.72 24.55
N ASP A 195 1.98 14.85 25.85
CA ASP A 195 3.30 15.29 26.36
C ASP A 195 4.44 14.32 26.05
N ASN A 196 4.11 13.04 25.86
CA ASN A 196 5.04 11.98 25.48
C ASN A 196 4.94 11.62 23.99
N ILE A 197 4.41 12.50 23.15
CA ILE A 197 4.22 12.25 21.71
C ILE A 197 5.07 13.20 20.89
N GLU A 198 5.86 12.63 19.98
CA GLU A 198 6.54 13.37 18.94
C GLU A 198 5.85 13.13 17.60
N ASN A 199 5.69 14.19 16.80
CA ASN A 199 5.05 14.13 15.48
C ASN A 199 6.06 14.38 14.36
N LYS A 200 5.87 13.69 13.24
CA LYS A 200 6.58 13.92 11.97
C LYS A 200 5.57 14.05 10.84
N TYR A 201 5.89 14.87 9.86
CA TYR A 201 5.05 15.10 8.70
C TYR A 201 5.82 14.74 7.43
N GLU A 202 5.10 14.11 6.51
CA GLU A 202 5.52 13.92 5.13
C GLU A 202 4.44 14.50 4.22
N TYR A 203 4.79 14.81 2.98
CA TYR A 203 3.93 15.53 2.05
C TYR A 203 4.01 14.90 0.66
N TYR A 204 2.93 15.04 -0.11
CA TYR A 204 2.96 14.78 -1.54
C TYR A 204 2.22 15.90 -2.27
N SER A 205 2.79 16.35 -3.38
CA SER A 205 2.17 17.38 -4.22
C SER A 205 0.86 16.87 -4.81
N THR A 206 -0.08 17.78 -4.98
CA THR A 206 -1.38 17.50 -5.61
C THR A 206 -1.71 18.58 -6.62
N ALA A 207 -2.64 18.29 -7.52
CA ALA A 207 -3.25 19.28 -8.41
C ALA A 207 -4.70 18.89 -8.65
N THR A 208 -5.57 19.86 -8.92
CA THR A 208 -6.97 19.60 -9.27
C THR A 208 -7.26 20.19 -10.62
N GLU A 209 -7.90 19.42 -11.49
CA GLU A 209 -8.32 19.87 -12.82
C GLU A 209 -9.78 19.47 -13.09
N GLU A 210 -10.45 20.29 -13.89
CA GLU A 210 -11.82 20.05 -14.34
C GLU A 210 -11.85 19.53 -15.78
N TYR A 211 -12.66 18.50 -16.01
CA TYR A 211 -12.77 17.85 -17.30
C TYR A 211 -14.23 17.82 -17.75
N TYR A 212 -14.50 18.45 -18.89
CA TYR A 212 -15.79 18.35 -19.57
C TYR A 212 -15.72 17.20 -20.55
N THR A 213 -16.65 16.26 -20.41
CA THR A 213 -16.66 15.01 -21.16
C THR A 213 -18.04 14.76 -21.73
N LEU A 214 -18.10 14.21 -22.94
CA LEU A 214 -19.36 13.89 -23.62
C LEU A 214 -19.38 12.42 -24.01
N GLY A 215 -19.93 11.59 -23.12
CA GLY A 215 -20.20 10.19 -23.40
C GLY A 215 -21.47 10.02 -24.25
N ALA A 216 -21.62 8.84 -24.85
CA ALA A 216 -22.87 8.44 -25.50
C ALA A 216 -23.22 6.98 -25.20
N VAL A 217 -24.50 6.73 -25.01
CA VAL A 217 -25.05 5.40 -24.72
C VAL A 217 -26.21 5.09 -25.65
N SER A 218 -26.37 3.82 -26.02
CA SER A 218 -27.47 3.40 -26.91
C SER A 218 -28.82 3.60 -26.21
N LYS A 219 -29.83 4.03 -26.97
CA LYS A 219 -31.19 4.29 -26.49
C LYS A 219 -31.80 3.09 -25.74
N ASN A 220 -31.51 1.87 -26.21
CA ASN A 220 -32.13 0.65 -25.70
C ASN A 220 -31.32 -0.02 -24.58
N SER A 221 -30.23 0.60 -24.12
CA SER A 221 -29.37 0.06 -23.07
C SER A 221 -29.91 0.40 -21.69
N THR A 222 -30.12 -0.62 -20.85
CA THR A 222 -30.39 -0.45 -19.41
C THR A 222 -29.12 -0.26 -18.59
N SER A 223 -27.97 -0.60 -19.16
CA SER A 223 -26.63 -0.38 -18.60
C SER A 223 -25.63 -0.10 -19.72
N ALA A 224 -24.62 0.71 -19.43
CA ALA A 224 -23.58 1.05 -20.39
C ALA A 224 -22.24 1.34 -19.70
N SER A 225 -21.14 1.20 -20.45
CA SER A 225 -19.82 1.58 -19.97
C SER A 225 -19.00 2.22 -21.07
N TYR A 226 -18.24 3.25 -20.72
CA TYR A 226 -17.26 3.88 -21.61
C TYR A 226 -16.04 4.35 -20.81
N THR A 227 -14.93 4.58 -21.50
CA THR A 227 -13.67 4.99 -20.89
C THR A 227 -13.26 6.36 -21.41
N ILE A 228 -13.20 7.33 -20.52
CA ILE A 228 -12.64 8.66 -20.77
C ILE A 228 -11.13 8.56 -20.61
N LYS A 229 -10.37 9.13 -21.54
CA LYS A 229 -8.93 9.39 -21.40
C LYS A 229 -8.75 10.87 -21.09
N LEU A 230 -7.94 11.18 -20.07
CA LEU A 230 -7.57 12.56 -19.72
C LEU A 230 -6.33 12.92 -20.54
N ASP A 231 -6.52 13.69 -21.61
CA ASP A 231 -5.46 13.99 -22.58
C ASP A 231 -4.54 15.13 -22.13
N LYS A 232 -5.06 16.04 -21.30
CA LYS A 232 -4.28 17.13 -20.69
C LYS A 232 -4.32 16.99 -19.19
N VAL A 233 -3.17 16.65 -18.60
CA VAL A 233 -3.02 16.47 -17.15
C VAL A 233 -1.98 17.45 -16.61
N PRO A 234 -2.13 17.92 -15.36
CA PRO A 234 -1.31 19.02 -14.85
C PRO A 234 0.15 18.61 -14.67
N ASN A 235 0.40 17.34 -14.31
CA ASN A 235 1.73 16.75 -14.29
C ASN A 235 1.63 15.25 -14.61
N LYS A 236 2.47 14.81 -15.56
CA LYS A 236 2.56 13.40 -16.01
C LYS A 236 3.19 12.46 -14.98
N ASP A 237 3.90 13.01 -14.00
CA ASP A 237 4.55 12.26 -12.93
C ASP A 237 3.58 11.92 -11.79
N TYR A 238 2.36 12.46 -11.81
CA TYR A 238 1.28 11.98 -10.96
C TYR A 238 0.90 10.55 -11.35
N TYR A 239 0.59 9.69 -10.38
CA TYR A 239 0.12 8.31 -10.65
C TYR A 239 -1.22 8.00 -10.00
N PHE A 240 -1.69 8.86 -9.09
CA PHE A 240 -2.93 8.64 -8.37
C PHE A 240 -3.93 9.73 -8.70
N THR A 241 -5.19 9.35 -8.89
CA THR A 241 -6.28 10.26 -9.25
C THR A 241 -7.55 9.93 -8.52
N ILE A 242 -8.14 10.93 -7.86
CA ILE A 242 -9.46 10.84 -7.22
C ILE A 242 -10.43 11.69 -8.01
N VAL A 243 -11.64 11.17 -8.28
CA VAL A 243 -12.74 12.04 -8.68
C VAL A 243 -13.31 12.68 -7.42
N LYS A 244 -13.16 14.00 -7.30
CA LYS A 244 -13.67 14.76 -6.14
C LYS A 244 -15.15 15.08 -6.27
N GLU A 245 -15.57 15.42 -7.49
CA GLU A 245 -16.88 15.96 -7.76
C GLU A 245 -17.28 15.65 -9.19
N VAL A 246 -18.58 15.46 -9.39
CA VAL A 246 -19.20 15.22 -10.69
C VAL A 246 -20.40 16.14 -10.78
N GLU A 247 -20.45 16.93 -11.84
CA GLU A 247 -21.60 17.73 -12.19
C GLU A 247 -22.11 17.28 -13.56
N PHE A 248 -23.43 17.35 -13.75
CA PHE A 248 -24.09 17.03 -15.01
C PHE A 248 -24.37 18.32 -15.78
N LEU A 249 -24.84 18.18 -17.02
CA LEU A 249 -25.17 19.33 -17.85
C LEU A 249 -26.18 20.25 -17.13
N SER A 250 -25.72 21.48 -16.86
CA SER A 250 -26.56 22.56 -16.36
C SER A 250 -27.00 23.45 -17.53
N ASN A 251 -26.30 24.57 -17.76
CA ASN A 251 -26.64 25.56 -18.79
C ASN A 251 -25.53 25.78 -19.83
N ASN A 252 -24.31 25.28 -19.59
CA ASN A 252 -23.17 25.52 -20.46
C ASN A 252 -22.85 24.33 -21.38
N GLU A 253 -23.65 24.14 -22.43
CA GLU A 253 -23.43 23.06 -23.42
C GLU A 253 -22.11 23.22 -24.20
N LYS A 254 -21.61 24.45 -24.34
CA LYS A 254 -20.45 24.75 -25.18
C LYS A 254 -19.19 24.05 -24.70
N GLU A 255 -18.97 23.97 -23.39
CA GLU A 255 -17.77 23.32 -22.82
C GLU A 255 -17.75 21.82 -23.10
N PHE A 256 -18.90 21.14 -23.00
CA PHE A 256 -19.01 19.72 -23.34
C PHE A 256 -18.77 19.42 -24.82
N LEU A 257 -19.12 20.36 -25.70
CA LEU A 257 -18.98 20.21 -27.16
C LEU A 257 -17.60 20.60 -27.68
N SER A 258 -16.88 21.48 -26.99
CA SER A 258 -15.60 22.07 -27.47
C SER A 258 -14.37 21.63 -26.67
N SER A 259 -14.55 20.97 -25.53
CA SER A 259 -13.42 20.53 -24.71
C SER A 259 -12.50 19.57 -25.46
N ASN A 260 -11.20 19.84 -25.36
CA ASN A 260 -10.12 19.03 -25.95
C ASN A 260 -9.14 18.53 -24.88
N ASN A 261 -9.53 18.57 -23.61
CA ASN A 261 -8.72 18.04 -22.50
C ASN A 261 -9.04 16.56 -22.18
N THR A 262 -10.07 15.99 -22.83
CA THR A 262 -10.41 14.56 -22.76
C THR A 262 -10.78 13.97 -24.12
N SER A 263 -10.79 12.64 -24.19
CA SER A 263 -11.32 11.87 -25.32
C SER A 263 -12.00 10.58 -24.87
N ILE A 264 -12.94 10.08 -25.67
CA ILE A 264 -13.57 8.77 -25.44
C ILE A 264 -12.71 7.69 -26.08
N SER A 265 -11.94 6.97 -25.24
CA SER A 265 -11.03 5.91 -25.68
C SER A 265 -11.74 4.58 -25.99
N LYS A 266 -12.86 4.32 -25.31
CA LYS A 266 -13.74 3.18 -25.53
C LYS A 266 -15.18 3.61 -25.27
N GLY A 267 -16.11 3.19 -26.11
CA GLY A 267 -17.53 3.50 -25.95
C GLY A 267 -18.25 3.64 -27.27
N THR A 268 -19.50 4.11 -27.20
CA THR A 268 -20.31 4.41 -28.38
C THR A 268 -19.69 5.57 -29.17
N LYS A 269 -19.46 5.36 -30.47
CA LYS A 269 -18.94 6.43 -31.33
C LYS A 269 -20.04 7.44 -31.64
N ILE A 270 -19.71 8.72 -31.49
CA ILE A 270 -20.58 9.83 -31.87
C ILE A 270 -20.12 10.30 -33.26
N ASN A 271 -20.90 9.97 -34.30
CA ASN A 271 -20.52 10.29 -35.68
C ASN A 271 -20.84 11.75 -36.06
N LYS A 272 -21.89 12.33 -35.45
CA LYS A 272 -22.32 13.71 -35.66
C LYS A 272 -22.94 14.23 -34.38
N LEU A 273 -22.60 15.45 -33.99
CA LEU A 273 -23.20 16.14 -32.85
C LEU A 273 -24.36 17.03 -33.34
N PRO A 274 -25.47 17.12 -32.58
CA PRO A 274 -26.46 18.17 -32.79
C PRO A 274 -25.93 19.54 -32.34
N ASP A 275 -26.57 20.62 -32.77
CA ASP A 275 -26.23 21.99 -32.34
C ASP A 275 -26.49 22.20 -30.83
N SER A 276 -27.42 21.44 -30.26
CA SER A 276 -27.69 21.37 -28.83
C SER A 276 -27.90 19.92 -28.40
N ILE A 277 -27.27 19.54 -27.28
CA ILE A 277 -27.34 18.22 -26.66
C ILE A 277 -28.35 18.15 -25.52
N LYS A 278 -28.86 19.28 -25.03
CA LYS A 278 -29.71 19.36 -23.83
C LYS A 278 -30.93 18.44 -23.87
N ASN A 279 -31.65 18.40 -24.99
CA ASN A 279 -32.86 17.59 -25.14
C ASN A 279 -32.60 16.08 -25.28
N TYR A 280 -31.34 15.69 -25.41
CA TYR A 280 -30.90 14.30 -25.65
C TYR A 280 -29.91 13.81 -24.58
N SER A 281 -29.67 14.62 -23.54
CA SER A 281 -28.70 14.34 -22.48
C SER A 281 -29.38 13.72 -21.28
N LEU A 282 -28.84 12.62 -20.79
CA LEU A 282 -29.24 12.06 -19.51
C LEU A 282 -28.70 12.94 -18.37
N THR A 283 -29.48 13.06 -17.30
CA THR A 283 -29.09 13.71 -16.05
C THR A 283 -28.92 12.67 -14.94
N GLU A 284 -28.47 13.12 -13.76
CA GLU A 284 -28.27 12.24 -12.59
C GLU A 284 -29.50 11.42 -12.23
N ASP A 285 -30.71 11.94 -12.46
CA ASP A 285 -31.96 11.25 -12.14
C ASP A 285 -32.27 10.05 -13.07
N ASN A 286 -31.56 9.92 -14.20
CA ASN A 286 -31.86 8.90 -15.20
C ASN A 286 -31.12 7.58 -14.99
N PHE A 287 -30.12 7.52 -14.11
CA PHE A 287 -29.30 6.33 -13.94
C PHE A 287 -28.54 6.35 -12.61
N THR A 288 -28.08 5.19 -12.17
CA THR A 288 -27.01 5.11 -11.17
C THR A 288 -25.67 5.01 -11.87
N TYR A 289 -24.61 5.56 -11.27
CA TYR A 289 -23.29 5.56 -11.91
C TYR A 289 -22.14 5.23 -10.96
N LYS A 290 -21.04 4.82 -11.57
CA LYS A 290 -19.74 4.63 -10.93
C LYS A 290 -18.64 5.17 -11.82
N LEU A 291 -17.79 6.03 -11.25
CA LEU A 291 -16.55 6.49 -11.88
C LEU A 291 -15.36 5.79 -11.24
N SER A 292 -14.47 5.27 -12.07
CA SER A 292 -13.26 4.57 -11.62
C SER A 292 -12.04 5.19 -12.30
N PRO A 293 -11.42 6.22 -11.69
CA PRO A 293 -10.19 6.80 -12.21
C PRO A 293 -9.03 5.81 -12.09
N TYR A 294 -8.16 5.74 -13.09
CA TYR A 294 -6.95 4.92 -13.06
C TYR A 294 -5.83 5.48 -13.96
N TYR A 295 -4.60 5.12 -13.62
CA TYR A 295 -3.42 5.35 -14.45
C TYR A 295 -3.01 4.07 -15.17
N ARG A 296 -2.63 4.17 -16.44
CA ARG A 296 -2.13 3.04 -17.22
C ARG A 296 -1.18 3.50 -18.32
N LYS A 297 0.04 2.98 -18.32
CA LYS A 297 1.04 3.18 -19.40
C LYS A 297 1.26 4.66 -19.76
N GLY A 298 1.43 5.54 -18.78
CA GLY A 298 1.69 6.97 -19.06
C GLY A 298 0.45 7.83 -19.29
N SER A 299 -0.76 7.29 -19.11
CA SER A 299 -1.99 8.04 -19.35
C SER A 299 -3.02 7.79 -18.25
N PHE A 300 -3.87 8.78 -18.02
CA PHE A 300 -4.95 8.71 -17.04
C PHE A 300 -6.28 8.49 -17.74
N TYR A 301 -7.12 7.72 -17.07
CA TYR A 301 -8.41 7.31 -17.59
C TYR A 301 -9.44 7.37 -16.47
N ILE A 302 -10.70 7.44 -16.87
CA ILE A 302 -11.85 7.27 -15.99
C ILE A 302 -12.80 6.30 -16.69
N ASP A 303 -12.98 5.12 -16.10
CA ASP A 303 -14.06 4.23 -16.53
C ASP A 303 -15.37 4.73 -15.95
N VAL A 304 -16.33 4.96 -16.83
CA VAL A 304 -17.71 5.33 -16.51
C VAL A 304 -18.58 4.10 -16.68
N THR A 305 -19.30 3.74 -15.62
CA THR A 305 -20.31 2.68 -15.65
C THR A 305 -21.65 3.28 -15.26
N LEU A 306 -22.66 3.09 -16.10
CA LEU A 306 -24.04 3.51 -15.88
C LEU A 306 -24.92 2.26 -15.74
N ASN A 307 -25.79 2.26 -14.74
CA ASN A 307 -26.77 1.19 -14.51
C ASN A 307 -28.16 1.79 -14.33
N ASP A 308 -29.17 0.94 -14.45
CA ASP A 308 -30.57 1.30 -14.23
C ASP A 308 -31.00 2.50 -15.07
N ILE A 309 -30.49 2.59 -16.31
CA ILE A 309 -30.79 3.68 -17.23
C ILE A 309 -32.28 3.65 -17.53
N ASN A 310 -32.99 4.69 -17.09
CA ASN A 310 -34.40 4.87 -17.28
C ASN A 310 -34.70 6.34 -17.60
N THR A 311 -35.28 6.58 -18.77
CA THR A 311 -35.58 7.93 -19.21
C THR A 311 -36.74 7.94 -20.22
N THR A 312 -37.42 9.08 -20.28
CA THR A 312 -38.46 9.39 -21.28
C THR A 312 -38.01 10.44 -22.27
N ILE A 313 -36.75 10.91 -22.19
CA ILE A 313 -36.23 11.94 -23.09
C ILE A 313 -36.06 11.40 -24.51
N SER A 314 -36.03 12.32 -25.47
CA SER A 314 -35.73 12.01 -26.87
C SER A 314 -34.28 11.55 -27.03
N SER A 315 -34.04 10.60 -27.92
CA SER A 315 -32.69 10.19 -28.33
C SER A 315 -32.27 10.92 -29.60
N TYR A 316 -30.98 11.19 -29.78
CA TYR A 316 -30.42 11.67 -31.05
C TYR A 316 -29.69 10.52 -31.75
N ASN A 317 -30.05 10.17 -32.98
CA ASN A 317 -29.44 9.06 -33.73
C ASN A 317 -29.31 7.75 -32.91
N ASN A 318 -30.38 7.39 -32.19
CA ASN A 318 -30.45 6.22 -31.31
C ASN A 318 -29.47 6.21 -30.13
N VAL A 319 -28.92 7.36 -29.74
CA VAL A 319 -28.11 7.52 -28.53
C VAL A 319 -28.66 8.59 -27.60
N TYR A 320 -28.35 8.44 -26.32
CA TYR A 320 -28.41 9.51 -25.33
C TYR A 320 -27.00 10.01 -25.03
N PHE A 321 -26.85 11.32 -24.85
CA PHE A 321 -25.59 11.90 -24.40
C PHE A 321 -25.47 11.84 -22.89
N VAL A 322 -24.25 11.73 -22.41
CA VAL A 322 -23.92 11.71 -20.97
C VAL A 322 -22.83 12.76 -20.73
N PRO A 323 -23.23 14.04 -20.62
CA PRO A 323 -22.31 15.13 -20.31
C PRO A 323 -21.91 15.09 -18.84
N LEU A 324 -20.62 14.91 -18.57
CA LEU A 324 -20.05 14.90 -17.22
C LEU A 324 -18.95 15.96 -17.12
N LYS A 325 -19.11 16.90 -16.18
CA LYS A 325 -18.03 17.75 -15.70
C LYS A 325 -17.44 17.06 -14.49
N VAL A 326 -16.19 16.63 -14.59
CA VAL A 326 -15.52 15.83 -13.56
C VAL A 326 -14.33 16.60 -13.01
N THR A 327 -14.34 16.83 -11.70
CA THR A 327 -13.23 17.45 -10.98
C THR A 327 -12.31 16.36 -10.45
N VAL A 328 -11.08 16.29 -10.96
CA VAL A 328 -10.11 15.22 -10.67
C VAL A 328 -8.93 15.79 -9.88
N LYS A 329 -8.64 15.17 -8.73
CA LYS A 329 -7.43 15.44 -7.95
C LYS A 329 -6.33 14.46 -8.33
N PHE A 330 -5.21 14.97 -8.80
CA PHE A 330 -3.98 14.25 -9.09
C PHE A 330 -3.04 14.31 -7.89
N MET A 331 -2.34 13.21 -7.58
CA MET A 331 -1.44 13.12 -6.43
C MET A 331 -0.10 12.48 -6.81
N SER A 332 0.97 13.05 -6.25
CA SER A 332 2.35 12.64 -6.51
C SER A 332 2.65 11.30 -5.87
N PRO A 333 3.36 10.40 -6.58
CA PRO A 333 3.96 9.23 -5.96
C PRO A 333 5.20 9.59 -5.13
N LYS A 334 5.74 10.79 -5.30
CA LYS A 334 6.91 11.27 -4.56
C LYS A 334 6.48 11.89 -3.25
N ILE A 335 6.96 11.31 -2.16
CA ILE A 335 6.74 11.77 -0.79
C ILE A 335 7.99 12.55 -0.34
N THR A 336 7.80 13.66 0.35
CA THR A 336 8.90 14.50 0.85
C THR A 336 8.69 14.86 2.32
N GLU A 337 9.78 15.01 3.07
CA GLU A 337 9.75 15.53 4.45
C GLU A 337 9.68 17.07 4.44
N GLU A 338 10.21 17.69 3.39
CA GLU A 338 10.03 19.12 3.12
C GLU A 338 8.69 19.40 2.47
N LYS A 339 8.07 20.50 2.90
CA LYS A 339 6.78 20.95 2.41
C LYS A 339 6.91 21.43 0.95
N PRO A 340 6.18 20.84 -0.02
CA PRO A 340 6.23 21.25 -1.41
C PRO A 340 5.70 22.69 -1.60
N SER A 341 6.17 23.36 -2.65
CA SER A 341 5.50 24.55 -3.17
C SER A 341 4.22 24.17 -3.92
N GLY A 342 3.17 24.99 -3.78
CA GLY A 342 1.85 24.72 -4.39
C GLY A 342 0.95 23.83 -3.52
N ASP A 343 0.00 23.15 -4.16
CA ASP A 343 -0.96 22.28 -3.48
C ASP A 343 -0.32 20.97 -3.06
N TYR A 344 -0.61 20.52 -1.85
CA TYR A 344 -0.11 19.26 -1.29
C TYR A 344 -1.10 18.69 -0.27
N ASP A 345 -0.98 17.39 0.01
CA ASP A 345 -1.59 16.75 1.18
C ASP A 345 -0.51 16.36 2.18
N THR A 346 -0.91 16.20 3.45
CA THR A 346 -0.03 15.82 4.55
C THR A 346 -0.30 14.40 5.03
N ILE A 347 0.79 13.70 5.26
CA ILE A 347 0.87 12.40 5.91
C ILE A 347 1.45 12.64 7.31
N THR A 348 0.65 12.41 8.35
CA THR A 348 1.09 12.58 9.74
C THR A 348 1.55 11.26 10.34
N TYR A 349 2.65 11.30 11.08
CA TYR A 349 3.14 10.22 11.91
C TYR A 349 3.34 10.70 13.34
N TYR A 350 3.22 9.78 14.28
CA TYR A 350 3.51 10.00 15.69
C TYR A 350 4.37 8.86 16.24
N ARG A 351 5.12 9.14 17.30
CA ARG A 351 5.78 8.13 18.14
C ARG A 351 5.71 8.53 19.60
N TYR A 352 5.65 7.53 20.48
CA TYR A 352 5.85 7.73 21.91
C TYR A 352 7.32 7.96 22.24
N VAL A 353 7.55 8.91 23.14
CA VAL A 353 8.84 9.31 23.71
C VAL A 353 8.77 9.06 25.22
N GLU A 354 9.59 8.16 25.72
CA GLU A 354 9.64 7.81 27.15
C GLU A 354 10.98 8.25 27.74
N LYS A 355 10.91 9.09 28.79
CA LYS A 355 12.07 9.57 29.55
C LYS A 355 12.23 8.72 30.80
N ASN A 356 13.33 7.99 30.88
CA ASN A 356 13.66 7.12 32.01
C ASN A 356 14.78 7.75 32.84
N LYS A 357 14.65 7.70 34.17
CA LYS A 357 15.63 8.21 35.12
C LYS A 357 16.11 7.08 36.01
N GLU A 358 17.41 6.80 35.98
CA GLU A 358 18.06 5.84 36.88
C GLU A 358 18.89 6.59 37.91
N ILE A 359 18.75 6.20 39.19
CA ILE A 359 19.48 6.80 40.31
C ILE A 359 20.40 5.74 40.92
N LYS A 360 21.67 6.10 41.10
CA LYS A 360 22.67 5.28 41.80
C LYS A 360 23.33 6.06 42.91
N TRP A 361 23.73 5.35 43.96
CA TRP A 361 24.52 5.88 45.06
C TRP A 361 25.90 5.23 45.00
N SER A 362 26.96 6.06 45.05
CA SER A 362 28.34 5.56 45.00
C SER A 362 29.26 6.40 45.87
N THR A 363 30.28 5.76 46.43
CA THR A 363 31.40 6.42 47.12
C THR A 363 32.42 6.99 46.14
N GLU A 364 32.38 6.55 44.88
CA GLU A 364 33.26 7.03 43.82
C GLU A 364 33.04 8.52 43.52
N THR A 365 34.07 9.19 43.02
CA THR A 365 34.00 10.62 42.68
C THR A 365 33.31 10.86 41.33
N SER A 366 33.26 9.86 40.45
CA SER A 366 32.53 9.87 39.19
C SER A 366 31.94 8.49 38.87
N LEU A 367 30.90 8.45 38.03
CA LEU A 367 30.27 7.22 37.59
C LEU A 367 29.96 7.34 36.10
N GLU A 368 30.47 6.39 35.30
CA GLU A 368 30.40 6.48 33.84
C GLU A 368 28.96 6.54 33.35
N GLY A 369 28.63 7.59 32.59
CA GLY A 369 27.29 7.81 32.05
C GLY A 369 26.26 8.31 33.06
N TYR A 370 26.66 8.73 34.26
CA TYR A 370 25.77 9.39 35.23
C TYR A 370 26.30 10.78 35.62
N THR A 371 25.39 11.68 35.92
CA THR A 371 25.66 13.03 36.42
C THR A 371 25.45 13.08 37.93
N LYS A 372 26.44 13.58 38.67
CA LYS A 372 26.36 13.78 40.12
C LYS A 372 25.36 14.91 40.43
N THR A 373 24.37 14.68 41.29
CA THR A 373 23.29 15.65 41.57
C THR A 373 23.61 16.64 42.69
N GLY A 374 24.64 16.36 43.48
CA GLY A 374 25.00 17.12 44.68
C GLY A 374 24.37 16.57 45.96
N ASN A 375 23.39 15.67 45.86
CA ASN A 375 22.83 14.99 47.03
C ASN A 375 23.83 13.97 47.61
N THR A 376 23.89 13.91 48.94
CA THR A 376 24.74 12.97 49.68
C THR A 376 23.94 12.27 50.77
N LYS A 377 24.33 11.04 51.10
CA LYS A 377 23.87 10.34 52.30
C LYS A 377 25.07 9.74 53.02
N THR A 378 24.96 9.57 54.33
CA THR A 378 26.02 9.04 55.16
C THR A 378 25.52 7.83 55.93
N GLU A 379 26.20 6.69 55.80
CA GLU A 379 25.87 5.42 56.47
C GLU A 379 26.98 5.00 57.44
#